data_AF-A0A497MBG8-F1
#
_entry.id   AF-A0A497MBG8-F1
#
_cell.length_a   1.000
_cell.length_b   1.000
_cell.length_c   1.000
_cell.angle_alpha   90.00
_cell.angle_beta   90.00
_cell.angle_gamma   90.00
#
_symmetry.space_group_name_H-M   'P 1'
#
loop_
_entity.id
_entity.type
_entity.pdbx_description
1 polymer ?
#
loop_
_entity_poly.entity_id
_entity_poly.type
_entity_poly.pdbx_seq_one_letter_code
_entity_poly.pdbx_strand_id
1 'polypeptide(L)'
;MVKCPKCGFEVENPLKSWTISKRAGEGKTLMGLFECPSCKARFRSSIEKEEEKSEASIKNMVEKIKGIKGELMQTLRNLREKIKSLEAERANLLMEIEELKKIAESRVSALESEISMLREEVKSLRELLGYEEEKETTKK
;
A
#
# COMPACT_ATOMS: atom_id res chain seq x y z
N MET A 1 -25.42 -31.37 20.70
CA MET A 1 -26.64 -31.83 21.41
C MET A 1 -26.60 -33.34 21.55
N VAL A 2 -27.17 -33.89 22.63
CA VAL A 2 -27.20 -35.35 22.88
C VAL A 2 -28.62 -35.86 23.08
N LYS A 3 -28.95 -37.03 22.53
CA LYS A 3 -30.30 -37.61 22.59
C LYS A 3 -30.52 -38.41 23.87
N CYS A 4 -31.65 -38.20 24.54
CA CYS A 4 -32.04 -38.98 25.71
C CYS A 4 -32.34 -40.43 25.30
N PRO A 5 -31.71 -41.43 25.92
CA PRO A 5 -31.92 -42.84 25.56
C PRO A 5 -33.32 -43.37 25.94
N LYS A 6 -34.06 -42.65 26.80
CA LYS A 6 -35.38 -43.09 27.29
C LYS A 6 -36.55 -42.56 26.46
N CYS A 7 -36.48 -41.31 26.00
CA CYS A 7 -37.59 -40.68 25.25
C CYS A 7 -37.15 -39.98 23.95
N GLY A 8 -35.86 -40.01 23.59
CA GLY A 8 -35.35 -39.40 22.36
C GLY A 8 -35.17 -37.88 22.40
N PHE A 9 -35.58 -37.19 23.47
CA PHE A 9 -35.46 -35.73 23.59
C PHE A 9 -34.00 -35.25 23.53
N GLU A 10 -33.74 -34.17 22.79
CA GLU A 10 -32.41 -33.59 22.62
C GLU A 10 -32.06 -32.64 23.79
N VAL A 11 -30.95 -32.90 24.45
CA VAL A 11 -30.46 -32.11 25.58
C VAL A 11 -29.17 -31.40 25.16
N GLU A 12 -29.12 -30.08 25.35
CA GLU A 12 -27.97 -29.24 25.01
C GLU A 12 -26.87 -29.30 26.09
N ASN A 13 -27.22 -28.97 27.33
CA ASN A 13 -26.24 -28.73 28.39
C ASN A 13 -26.16 -29.89 29.41
N PRO A 14 -24.94 -30.37 29.75
CA PRO A 14 -24.74 -31.35 30.81
C PRO A 14 -24.91 -30.70 32.20
N LEU A 15 -25.35 -31.49 33.19
CA LEU A 15 -25.32 -31.10 34.60
C LEU A 15 -23.90 -31.07 35.18
N LYS A 16 -23.06 -32.01 34.74
CA LYS A 16 -21.65 -32.13 35.13
C LYS A 16 -20.86 -32.70 33.97
N SER A 17 -19.65 -32.20 33.76
CA SER A 17 -18.71 -32.76 32.79
C SER A 17 -17.39 -33.12 33.47
N TRP A 18 -16.79 -34.23 33.07
CA TRP A 18 -15.46 -34.64 33.50
C TRP A 18 -14.70 -35.32 32.36
N THR A 19 -13.38 -35.28 32.44
CA THR A 19 -12.49 -35.87 31.43
C THR A 19 -12.08 -37.27 31.85
N ILE A 20 -12.26 -38.26 30.98
CA ILE A 20 -11.80 -39.64 31.19
C ILE A 20 -10.62 -39.91 30.25
N SER A 21 -9.51 -40.41 30.80
CA SER A 21 -8.38 -40.91 30.01
C SER A 21 -8.73 -42.29 29.42
N LYS A 22 -8.59 -42.47 28.11
CA LYS A 22 -8.69 -43.80 27.50
C LYS A 22 -7.45 -44.63 27.83
N ARG A 23 -7.62 -45.92 28.11
CA ARG A 23 -6.48 -46.86 28.15
C ARG A 23 -6.01 -47.08 26.71
N ALA A 24 -4.69 -47.10 26.51
CA ALA A 24 -4.00 -47.23 25.22
C ALA A 24 -3.81 -45.94 24.37
N GLY A 25 -3.41 -44.82 24.97
CA GLY A 25 -2.78 -43.69 24.23
C GLY A 25 -3.70 -42.84 23.34
N GLU A 26 -4.96 -43.22 23.12
CA GLU A 26 -5.92 -42.56 22.21
C GLU A 26 -6.62 -41.31 22.81
N GLY A 27 -5.93 -40.56 23.67
CA GLY A 27 -6.39 -39.27 24.15
C GLY A 27 -7.43 -39.27 25.28
N LYS A 28 -8.00 -38.09 25.52
CA LYS A 28 -8.93 -37.78 26.61
C LYS A 28 -10.33 -37.57 26.06
N THR A 29 -11.36 -38.17 26.65
CA THR A 29 -12.76 -37.99 26.23
C THR A 29 -13.52 -37.20 27.29
N LEU A 30 -14.20 -36.12 26.88
CA LEU A 30 -15.09 -35.36 27.75
C LEU A 30 -16.43 -36.10 27.85
N MET A 31 -16.79 -36.53 29.06
CA MET A 31 -18.07 -37.15 29.36
C MET A 31 -18.95 -36.16 30.13
N GLY A 32 -20.22 -36.07 29.75
CA GLY A 32 -21.24 -35.30 30.44
C GLY A 32 -22.28 -36.20 31.09
N LEU A 33 -22.73 -35.85 32.30
CA LEU A 33 -23.97 -36.34 32.90
C LEU A 33 -25.09 -35.37 32.55
N PHE A 34 -26.15 -35.86 31.93
CA PHE A 34 -27.31 -35.10 31.47
C PHE A 34 -28.55 -35.54 32.24
N GLU A 35 -29.50 -34.62 32.42
CA GLU A 35 -30.84 -34.91 32.93
C GLU A 35 -31.87 -34.46 31.90
N CYS A 36 -32.74 -35.38 31.47
CA CYS A 36 -33.73 -35.10 30.44
C CYS A 36 -34.88 -34.25 31.00
N PRO A 37 -35.19 -33.07 30.42
CA PRO A 37 -36.31 -32.25 30.87
C PRO A 37 -37.68 -32.94 30.69
N SER A 38 -37.81 -33.77 29.65
CA SER A 38 -39.06 -34.45 29.29
C SER A 38 -39.38 -35.64 30.20
N CYS A 39 -38.41 -36.50 30.51
CA CYS A 39 -38.64 -37.75 31.26
C CYS A 39 -37.85 -37.89 32.57
N LYS A 40 -37.10 -36.84 32.96
CA LYS A 40 -36.23 -36.77 34.15
C LYS A 40 -35.16 -37.87 34.25
N ALA A 41 -34.92 -38.62 33.18
CA ALA A 41 -33.89 -39.65 33.17
C ALA A 41 -32.49 -39.02 33.19
N ARG A 42 -31.60 -39.58 34.03
CA ARG A 42 -30.18 -39.22 34.07
C ARG A 42 -29.37 -40.17 33.22
N PHE A 43 -28.54 -39.64 32.33
CA PHE A 43 -27.72 -40.46 31.42
C PHE A 43 -26.36 -39.80 31.18
N ARG A 44 -25.38 -40.61 30.77
CA ARG A 44 -24.03 -40.13 30.44
C ARG A 44 -23.84 -40.18 28.93
N SER A 45 -23.22 -39.16 28.35
CA SER A 45 -22.88 -39.12 26.92
C SER A 45 -21.56 -38.41 26.70
N SER A 46 -20.84 -38.76 25.64
CA SER A 46 -19.67 -38.02 25.19
C SER A 46 -20.10 -36.64 24.69
N ILE A 47 -19.28 -35.64 25.00
CA ILE A 47 -19.42 -34.28 24.49
C ILE A 47 -18.28 -34.10 23.49
N GLU A 48 -18.63 -33.97 22.22
CA GLU A 48 -17.68 -33.57 21.18
C GLU A 48 -17.47 -32.05 21.30
N LYS A 49 -16.26 -31.61 21.63
CA LYS A 49 -15.93 -30.18 21.65
C LYS A 49 -15.71 -29.69 20.22
N GLU A 50 -16.69 -28.98 19.65
CA GLU A 50 -16.54 -28.29 18.36
C GLU A 50 -15.65 -27.04 18.43
N GLU A 51 -15.41 -26.51 19.64
CA GLU A 51 -14.69 -25.25 19.91
C GLU A 51 -13.22 -25.28 19.46
N GLU A 52 -12.53 -26.43 19.50
CA GLU A 52 -11.09 -26.47 19.22
C GLU A 52 -10.74 -26.25 17.74
N LYS A 53 -11.63 -26.63 16.80
CA LYS A 53 -11.41 -26.44 15.35
C LYS A 53 -11.73 -25.02 14.90
N SER A 54 -12.76 -24.40 15.47
CA SER A 54 -13.15 -23.02 15.13
C SER A 54 -12.16 -22.00 15.68
N GLU A 55 -11.64 -22.21 16.89
CA GLU A 55 -10.58 -21.35 17.46
C GLU A 55 -9.28 -21.38 16.64
N ALA A 56 -8.86 -22.56 16.17
CA ALA A 56 -7.68 -22.69 15.32
C ALA A 56 -7.85 -21.95 13.97
N SER A 57 -9.05 -22.01 13.39
CA SER A 57 -9.39 -21.30 12.15
C SER A 57 -9.32 -19.77 12.31
N ILE A 58 -9.87 -19.24 13.40
CA ILE A 58 -9.83 -17.79 13.69
C ILE A 58 -8.39 -17.31 13.94
N LYS A 59 -7.59 -18.07 14.70
CA LYS A 59 -6.17 -17.75 14.95
C LYS A 59 -5.40 -17.61 13.63
N ASN A 60 -5.57 -18.55 12.71
CA ASN A 60 -4.94 -18.50 11.38
C ASN A 60 -5.36 -17.26 10.57
N MET A 61 -6.64 -16.89 10.62
CA MET A 61 -7.12 -15.67 9.94
C MET A 61 -6.50 -14.40 10.55
N VAL A 62 -6.39 -14.34 11.88
CA VAL A 62 -5.75 -13.21 12.58
C VAL A 62 -4.28 -13.08 12.20
N GLU A 63 -3.54 -14.18 12.08
CA GLU A 63 -2.15 -14.17 11.64
C GLU A 63 -2.00 -13.66 10.20
N LYS A 64 -2.87 -14.10 9.28
CA LYS A 64 -2.90 -13.59 7.90
C LYS A 64 -3.15 -12.08 7.86
N ILE A 65 -4.13 -11.58 8.64
CA ILE A 65 -4.43 -10.14 8.71
C ILE A 65 -3.22 -9.36 9.23
N LYS A 66 -2.52 -9.88 10.24
CA LYS A 66 -1.29 -9.25 10.75
C LYS A 66 -0.19 -9.20 9.69
N GLY A 67 -0.01 -10.27 8.91
CA GLY A 67 0.93 -10.31 7.79
C GLY A 67 0.62 -9.25 6.73
N ILE A 68 -0.63 -9.21 6.25
CA ILE A 68 -1.10 -8.22 5.27
C ILE A 68 -0.90 -6.79 5.80
N LYS A 69 -1.24 -6.53 7.07
CA LYS A 69 -1.02 -5.22 7.70
C LYS A 69 0.47 -4.84 7.69
N GLY A 70 1.37 -5.79 7.97
CA GLY A 70 2.81 -5.57 7.95
C GLY A 70 3.33 -5.20 6.56
N GLU A 71 2.95 -5.97 5.54
CA GLU A 71 3.31 -5.71 4.13
C GLU A 71 2.79 -4.35 3.64
N LEU A 72 1.55 -4.02 3.99
CA LEU A 72 0.94 -2.73 3.65
C LEU A 72 1.65 -1.55 4.33
N MET A 73 2.08 -1.72 5.58
CA MET A 73 2.86 -0.69 6.27
C MET A 73 4.25 -0.50 5.65
N GLN A 74 4.91 -1.58 5.21
CA GLN A 74 6.20 -1.50 4.55
C GLN A 74 6.09 -0.82 3.17
N THR A 75 5.10 -1.20 2.36
CA THR A 75 4.85 -0.57 1.06
C THR A 75 4.52 0.90 1.21
N LEU A 76 3.69 1.27 2.19
CA LEU A 76 3.38 2.68 2.49
C LEU A 76 4.62 3.48 2.90
N ARG A 77 5.53 2.89 3.70
CA ARG A 77 6.80 3.53 4.06
C ARG A 77 7.67 3.76 2.82
N ASN A 78 7.86 2.73 2.00
CA ASN A 78 8.66 2.82 0.77
C ASN A 78 8.10 3.86 -0.20
N LEU A 79 6.77 3.94 -0.36
CA LEU A 79 6.14 4.94 -1.22
C LEU A 79 6.34 6.35 -0.70
N ARG A 80 6.23 6.59 0.60
CA ARG A 80 6.49 7.90 1.22
C ARG A 80 7.93 8.35 1.01
N GLU A 81 8.89 7.44 1.15
CA GLU A 81 10.30 7.72 0.91
C GLU A 81 10.56 8.08 -0.57
N LYS A 82 9.99 7.33 -1.51
CA LYS A 82 10.06 7.65 -2.95
C LYS A 82 9.41 8.99 -3.31
N ILE A 83 8.27 9.31 -2.71
CA ILE A 83 7.63 10.62 -2.92
C ILE A 83 8.57 11.73 -2.46
N LYS A 84 9.16 11.58 -1.26
CA LYS A 84 10.11 12.57 -0.72
C LYS A 84 11.35 12.74 -1.61
N SER A 85 11.90 11.67 -2.17
CA SER A 85 13.05 11.78 -3.08
C SER A 85 12.67 12.48 -4.39
N LEU A 86 11.54 12.11 -4.99
CA LEU A 86 11.04 12.73 -6.22
C LEU A 86 10.70 14.21 -6.04
N GLU A 87 10.16 14.60 -4.87
CA GLU A 87 9.91 16.00 -4.55
C GLU A 87 11.20 16.81 -4.48
N ALA A 88 12.27 16.26 -3.91
CA ALA A 88 13.59 16.90 -3.87
C ALA A 88 14.23 17.00 -5.26
N GLU A 89 14.17 15.92 -6.06
CA GLU A 89 14.66 15.91 -7.44
C GLU A 89 13.92 16.94 -8.30
N ARG A 90 12.59 17.02 -8.17
CA ARG A 90 11.78 18.04 -8.86
C ARG A 90 12.21 19.46 -8.49
N ALA A 91 12.45 19.72 -7.21
CA ALA A 91 12.90 21.05 -6.77
C ALA A 91 14.28 21.40 -7.38
N ASN A 92 15.21 20.46 -7.39
CA ASN A 92 16.54 20.65 -7.99
C ASN A 92 16.47 20.92 -9.50
N LEU A 93 15.70 20.12 -10.24
CA LEU A 93 15.51 20.30 -11.69
C LEU A 93 14.87 21.65 -12.02
N LEU A 94 13.93 22.12 -11.21
CA LEU A 94 13.35 23.45 -11.39
C LEU A 94 14.38 24.58 -11.21
N MET A 95 15.30 24.45 -10.26
CA MET A 95 16.40 25.41 -10.10
C MET A 95 17.35 25.39 -11.30
N GLU A 96 17.70 24.21 -11.80
CA GLU A 96 18.59 24.06 -12.96
C GLU A 96 17.97 24.66 -14.23
N ILE A 97 16.67 24.44 -14.46
CA ILE A 97 15.94 25.06 -15.58
C ILE A 97 16.00 26.59 -15.50
N GLU A 98 15.78 27.17 -14.32
CA GLU A 98 15.81 28.62 -14.13
C GLU A 98 17.22 29.19 -14.38
N GLU A 99 18.26 28.50 -13.91
CA GLU A 99 19.65 28.90 -14.15
C GLU A 99 20.01 28.85 -15.64
N LEU A 100 19.66 27.75 -16.33
CA LEU A 100 19.87 27.60 -17.76
C LEU A 100 19.12 28.68 -18.56
N LYS A 101 17.90 29.00 -18.16
CA LYS A 101 17.11 30.06 -18.78
C LYS A 101 17.79 31.42 -18.64
N LYS A 102 18.27 31.77 -17.43
CA LYS A 102 19.01 33.01 -17.18
C LYS A 102 20.31 33.10 -18.00
N ILE A 103 21.03 31.98 -18.14
CA ILE A 103 22.22 31.92 -18.99
C ILE A 103 21.86 32.14 -20.46
N ALA A 104 20.78 31.51 -20.95
CA ALA A 104 20.32 31.69 -22.31
C ALA A 104 19.90 33.15 -22.59
N GLU A 105 19.13 33.76 -21.69
CA GLU A 105 18.69 35.16 -21.79
C GLU A 105 19.87 36.13 -21.80
N SER A 106 20.85 35.95 -20.91
CA SER A 106 22.04 36.81 -20.87
C SER A 106 22.90 36.68 -22.13
N ARG A 107 23.01 35.46 -22.69
CA ARG A 107 23.72 35.22 -23.95
C ARG A 107 23.00 35.84 -25.15
N VAL A 108 21.67 35.74 -25.21
CA VAL A 108 20.88 36.40 -26.26
C VAL A 108 21.09 37.91 -26.19
N SER A 109 20.98 38.51 -25.01
CA SER A 109 21.19 39.96 -24.84
C SER A 109 22.59 40.41 -25.26
N ALA A 110 23.62 39.64 -24.92
CA ALA A 110 24.99 39.94 -25.32
C ALA A 110 25.14 39.89 -26.86
N LEU A 111 24.65 38.83 -27.51
CA LEU A 111 24.71 38.68 -28.96
C LEU A 111 23.90 39.75 -29.70
N GLU A 112 22.72 40.12 -29.19
CA GLU A 112 21.93 41.22 -29.74
C GLU A 112 22.68 42.55 -29.69
N SER A 113 23.40 42.82 -28.58
CA SER A 113 24.23 44.01 -28.47
C SER A 113 25.41 44.01 -29.46
N GLU A 114 26.08 42.87 -29.63
CA GLU A 114 27.17 42.70 -30.59
C GLU A 114 26.69 42.90 -32.03
N ILE A 115 25.56 42.29 -32.39
CA ILE A 115 24.94 42.46 -33.72
C ILE A 115 24.57 43.93 -33.95
N SER A 116 24.04 44.62 -32.94
CA SER A 116 23.73 46.05 -33.05
C SER A 116 24.99 46.89 -33.30
N MET A 117 26.08 46.64 -32.57
CA MET A 117 27.35 47.34 -32.77
C MET A 117 27.92 47.07 -34.17
N LEU A 118 27.95 45.80 -34.59
CA LEU A 118 28.43 45.41 -35.92
C LEU A 118 27.60 46.03 -37.04
N ARG A 119 26.27 46.14 -36.88
CA ARG A 119 25.40 46.83 -37.85
C ARG A 119 25.76 48.31 -37.99
N GLU A 120 26.01 49.00 -36.88
CA GLU A 120 26.43 50.41 -36.90
C GLU A 120 27.84 50.59 -37.49
N GLU A 121 28.77 49.69 -37.18
CA GLU A 121 30.11 49.69 -37.79
C GLU A 121 30.05 49.48 -39.31
N VAL A 122 29.26 48.51 -39.77
CA VAL A 122 29.05 48.26 -41.20
C VAL A 122 28.44 49.48 -41.88
N LYS A 123 27.46 50.13 -41.25
CA LYS A 123 26.85 51.37 -41.76
C LYS A 123 27.89 52.50 -41.86
N SER A 124 28.68 52.71 -40.82
CA SER A 124 29.72 53.75 -40.77
C SER A 124 30.81 53.53 -41.84
N LEU A 125 31.27 52.29 -42.02
CA LEU A 125 32.25 51.93 -43.05
C LEU A 125 31.67 52.13 -44.46
N ARG A 126 30.39 51.80 -44.65
CA ARG A 126 29.69 51.98 -45.93
C ARG A 126 29.58 53.45 -46.31
N GLU A 127 29.21 54.32 -45.36
CA GLU A 127 29.17 55.77 -45.54
C GLU A 127 30.56 56.34 -45.91
N LEU A 128 31.62 55.89 -45.23
CA LEU A 128 32.99 56.33 -45.48
C LEU A 128 33.50 55.93 -46.88
N LEU A 129 33.08 54.77 -47.38
CA LEU A 129 33.45 54.25 -48.70
C LEU A 129 32.53 54.71 -49.84
N GLY A 130 31.43 55.42 -49.55
CA GLY A 130 30.51 55.97 -50.55
C GLY A 130 29.63 54.94 -51.27
N TYR A 131 29.38 53.78 -50.65
CA TYR A 131 28.45 52.78 -51.17
C TYR A 131 27.00 53.12 -50.75
N GLU A 132 26.06 53.25 -51.70
CA GLU A 132 24.64 53.38 -51.37
C GLU A 132 24.04 52.03 -50.91
N GLU A 133 22.96 52.08 -50.11
CA GLU A 133 22.26 50.88 -49.64
C GLU A 133 21.74 50.04 -50.83
N GLU A 134 22.18 48.78 -50.94
CA GLU A 134 21.41 47.78 -51.67
C GLU A 134 20.12 47.56 -50.87
N LYS A 135 19.02 48.17 -51.33
CA LYS A 135 17.68 47.89 -50.81
C LYS A 135 17.46 46.39 -50.93
N GLU A 136 17.42 45.69 -49.80
CA GLU A 136 17.03 44.29 -49.72
C GLU A 136 15.69 44.13 -50.42
N THR A 137 15.71 43.62 -51.66
CA THR A 137 14.51 43.15 -52.33
C THR A 137 14.08 41.89 -51.59
N THR A 138 13.20 42.06 -50.61
CA THR A 138 12.42 40.99 -50.01
C THR A 138 11.65 40.27 -51.13
N LYS A 139 12.21 39.18 -51.64
CA LYS A 139 11.47 38.21 -52.45
C LYS A 139 10.73 37.28 -51.50
N LYS A 140 9.42 37.24 -51.72
CA LYS A 140 8.38 36.43 -51.08
C LYS A 140 8.78 35.00 -50.77
#